data_AF-A0A1J7BR72-F1
#
_entry.id   AF-A0A1J7BR72-F1
#
_cell.length_a   1.000
_cell.length_b   1.000
_cell.length_c   1.000
_cell.angle_alpha   90.00
_cell.angle_beta   90.00
_cell.angle_gamma   90.00
#
_symmetry.space_group_name_H-M   'P 1'
#
loop_
_entity.id
_entity.type
_entity.pdbx_description
1 polymer ?
#
loop_
_entity_poly.entity_id
_entity_poly.type
_entity_poly.pdbx_seq_one_letter_code
_entity_poly.pdbx_strand_id
1 'polypeptide(L)'
;MTQTYINLRFEQIERRFDEVERLLRLAYLNQDDIEMYQSLCRSAHVMLVSHFEGLYKDIAKDVIDDLNANCKFYEIKKAIFRTHCGYFIHQNESDKSSETLRNRLWDAFKEYKCELVSLPFLFVDNKNPTPQILETILEKFGIKIFFFIARWIRIRCCF
;
A
#
# COMPACT_ATOMS: atom_id res chain seq x y z
N MET A 1 4.95 -18.74 -15.92
CA MET A 1 4.11 -17.65 -15.37
C MET A 1 5.08 -16.78 -14.58
N THR A 2 5.33 -15.53 -15.02
CA THR A 2 6.27 -14.64 -14.35
C THR A 2 5.71 -14.32 -12.96
N GLN A 3 6.35 -14.84 -11.93
CA GLN A 3 5.96 -14.58 -10.55
C GLN A 3 6.31 -13.12 -10.24
N THR A 4 5.29 -12.30 -9.99
CA THR A 4 5.44 -10.88 -9.68
C THR A 4 5.75 -10.70 -8.19
N TYR A 5 6.39 -9.60 -7.83
CA TYR A 5 6.69 -9.26 -6.43
C TYR A 5 5.40 -9.14 -5.62
N ILE A 6 4.33 -8.59 -6.21
CA ILE A 6 2.99 -8.54 -5.60
C ILE A 6 2.43 -9.95 -5.32
N ASN A 7 2.61 -10.92 -6.22
CA ASN A 7 2.08 -12.26 -6.01
C ASN A 7 2.77 -12.94 -4.82
N LEU A 8 4.10 -12.81 -4.72
CA LEU A 8 4.85 -13.27 -3.54
C LEU A 8 4.35 -12.60 -2.26
N ARG A 9 4.00 -11.32 -2.33
CA ARG A 9 3.45 -10.60 -1.19
C ARG A 9 2.09 -11.13 -0.76
N PHE A 10 1.19 -11.41 -1.71
CA PHE A 10 -0.12 -11.95 -1.38
C PHE A 10 -0.04 -13.33 -0.71
N GLU A 11 0.85 -14.21 -1.19
CA GLU A 11 1.10 -15.49 -0.52
C GLU A 11 1.58 -15.32 0.93
N GLN A 12 2.43 -14.32 1.19
CA GLN A 12 2.88 -14.01 2.56
C GLN A 12 1.77 -13.42 3.42
N ILE A 13 0.92 -12.56 2.86
CA ILE A 13 -0.24 -11.99 3.55
C ILE A 13 -1.19 -13.11 3.94
N GLU A 14 -1.52 -14.01 3.02
CA GLU A 14 -2.45 -15.12 3.27
C GLU A 14 -2.00 -15.97 4.47
N ARG A 15 -0.73 -16.38 4.49
CA ARG A 15 -0.15 -17.13 5.63
C ARG A 15 -0.27 -16.40 6.97
N ARG A 16 -0.08 -15.07 6.98
CA ARG A 16 -0.25 -14.23 8.17
C ARG A 16 -1.70 -14.16 8.62
N PHE A 17 -2.65 -14.11 7.69
CA PHE A 17 -4.08 -14.15 8.00
C PHE A 17 -4.53 -15.51 8.52
N ASP A 18 -3.95 -16.61 8.03
CA ASP A 18 -4.21 -17.96 8.54
C ASP A 18 -3.85 -18.08 10.02
N GLU A 19 -2.75 -17.44 10.46
CA GLU A 19 -2.34 -17.41 11.86
C GLU A 19 -3.38 -16.69 12.74
N VAL A 20 -3.88 -15.54 12.29
CA VAL A 20 -4.95 -14.80 12.96
C VAL A 20 -6.24 -15.63 13.01
N GLU A 21 -6.62 -16.27 11.91
CA GLU A 21 -7.82 -17.10 11.85
C GLU A 21 -7.73 -18.28 12.83
N ARG A 22 -6.54 -18.89 12.96
CA ARG A 22 -6.31 -19.95 13.94
C ARG A 22 -6.52 -19.47 15.36
N LEU A 23 -6.05 -18.28 15.72
CA LEU A 23 -6.30 -17.69 17.04
C LEU A 23 -7.78 -17.41 17.28
N LEU A 24 -8.50 -16.92 16.27
CA LEU A 24 -9.94 -16.69 16.37
C LEU A 24 -10.74 -17.99 16.54
N ARG A 25 -10.35 -19.06 15.82
CA ARG A 25 -10.93 -20.40 16.00
C ARG A 25 -10.68 -20.93 17.41
N LEU A 26 -9.47 -20.77 17.94
CA LEU A 26 -9.15 -21.16 19.31
C LEU A 26 -9.96 -20.34 20.32
N ALA A 27 -10.13 -19.04 20.11
CA ALA A 27 -10.99 -18.21 20.95
C ALA A 27 -12.42 -18.73 20.94
N TYR A 28 -12.98 -19.01 19.76
CA TYR A 28 -14.32 -19.58 19.61
C TYR A 28 -14.51 -20.89 20.39
N LEU A 29 -13.51 -21.77 20.38
CA LEU A 29 -13.56 -23.03 21.14
C LEU A 29 -13.45 -22.86 22.66
N ASN A 30 -12.94 -21.72 23.14
CA ASN A 30 -12.75 -21.43 24.57
C ASN A 30 -13.72 -20.34 25.06
N GLN A 31 -14.89 -20.19 24.43
CA GLN A 31 -15.86 -19.15 24.79
C GLN A 31 -16.39 -19.26 26.23
N ASP A 32 -16.44 -20.48 26.77
CA ASP A 32 -16.91 -20.74 28.13
C ASP A 32 -15.92 -20.27 29.20
N ASP A 33 -14.62 -20.17 28.85
CA ASP A 33 -13.58 -19.58 29.69
C ASP A 33 -13.35 -18.11 29.26
N ILE A 34 -14.00 -17.20 29.98
CA ILE A 34 -13.98 -15.77 29.66
C ILE A 34 -12.55 -15.20 29.66
N GLU A 35 -11.68 -15.65 30.57
CA GLU A 35 -10.30 -15.14 30.65
C GLU A 35 -9.49 -15.61 29.43
N MET A 36 -9.59 -16.90 29.10
CA MET A 36 -8.91 -17.47 27.94
C MET A 36 -9.44 -16.87 26.62
N TYR A 37 -10.76 -16.74 26.48
CA TYR A 37 -11.42 -16.10 25.34
C TYR A 37 -10.92 -14.67 25.12
N GLN A 38 -10.91 -13.85 26.18
CA GLN A 38 -10.46 -12.47 26.09
C GLN A 38 -8.97 -12.35 25.77
N SER A 39 -8.14 -13.22 26.36
CA SER A 39 -6.71 -13.28 26.07
C SER A 39 -6.45 -13.59 24.59
N LEU A 40 -7.08 -14.63 24.05
CA LEU A 40 -6.95 -15.02 22.65
C LEU A 40 -7.46 -13.95 21.68
N CYS A 41 -8.58 -13.30 21.98
CA CYS A 41 -9.10 -12.19 21.19
C CYS A 41 -8.12 -10.99 21.15
N ARG A 42 -7.51 -10.65 22.30
CA ARG A 42 -6.50 -9.58 22.36
C ARG A 42 -5.26 -9.95 21.57
N SER A 43 -4.78 -11.19 21.69
CA SER A 43 -3.64 -11.69 20.90
C SER A 43 -3.92 -11.62 19.40
N ALA A 44 -5.10 -12.06 18.95
CA ALA A 44 -5.51 -11.98 17.56
C ALA A 44 -5.57 -10.53 17.06
N HIS A 45 -6.07 -9.60 17.88
CA HIS A 45 -6.12 -8.18 17.55
C HIS A 45 -4.72 -7.57 17.39
N VAL A 46 -3.82 -7.80 18.36
CA VAL A 46 -2.44 -7.30 18.29
C VAL A 46 -1.72 -7.85 17.07
N MET A 47 -1.89 -9.14 16.79
CA MET A 47 -1.31 -9.79 15.62
C MET A 47 -1.84 -9.19 14.32
N LEU A 48 -3.16 -8.99 14.20
CA LEU A 48 -3.78 -8.35 13.05
C LEU A 48 -3.21 -6.93 12.81
N VAL A 49 -3.16 -6.10 13.85
CA VAL A 49 -2.62 -4.74 13.75
C VAL A 49 -1.15 -4.77 13.32
N SER A 50 -0.34 -5.64 13.91
CA SER A 50 1.07 -5.79 13.56
C SER A 50 1.29 -6.23 12.10
N HIS A 51 0.38 -7.06 11.56
CA HIS A 51 0.46 -7.50 10.17
C HIS A 51 0.11 -6.39 9.18
N PHE A 52 -0.77 -5.46 9.55
CA PHE A 52 -1.09 -4.29 8.72
C PHE A 52 -0.07 -3.17 8.86
N GLU A 53 0.63 -3.09 9.99
CA GLU A 53 1.70 -2.13 10.20
C GLU A 53 2.83 -2.37 9.19
N GLY A 54 3.08 -1.38 8.32
CA GLY A 54 4.10 -1.48 7.27
C GLY A 54 3.69 -2.26 6.02
N LEU A 55 2.60 -3.02 6.04
CA LEU A 55 2.15 -3.81 4.88
C LEU A 55 1.89 -2.95 3.63
N TYR A 56 1.31 -1.76 3.83
CA TYR A 56 1.06 -0.83 2.73
C TYR A 56 2.36 -0.33 2.08
N LYS A 57 3.46 -0.20 2.86
CA LYS A 57 4.77 0.22 2.33
C LYS A 57 5.37 -0.88 1.49
N ASP A 58 5.26 -2.11 1.98
CA ASP A 58 5.71 -3.31 1.28
C ASP A 58 4.96 -3.50 -0.04
N ILE A 59 3.61 -3.42 -0.02
CA ILE A 59 2.80 -3.50 -1.25
C ILE A 59 3.17 -2.38 -2.23
N ALA A 60 3.31 -1.14 -1.76
CA ALA A 60 3.67 -0.02 -2.63
C ALA A 60 5.05 -0.22 -3.27
N LYS A 61 6.01 -0.81 -2.53
CA LYS A 61 7.33 -1.15 -3.06
C LYS A 61 7.24 -2.27 -4.10
N ASP A 62 6.55 -3.35 -3.78
CA ASP A 62 6.42 -4.52 -4.66
C ASP A 62 5.73 -4.13 -5.98
N VAL A 63 4.75 -3.22 -5.94
CA VAL A 63 4.12 -2.63 -7.15
C VAL A 63 5.13 -1.88 -8.02
N ILE A 64 5.99 -1.07 -7.40
CA ILE A 64 7.02 -0.31 -8.13
C ILE A 64 8.07 -1.24 -8.72
N ASP A 65 8.50 -2.26 -7.96
CA ASP A 65 9.46 -3.26 -8.42
C ASP A 65 8.89 -4.08 -9.59
N ASP A 66 7.60 -4.43 -9.55
CA ASP A 66 6.91 -5.08 -10.66
C ASP A 66 6.81 -4.19 -11.90
N LEU A 67 6.52 -2.89 -11.74
CA LEU A 67 6.49 -1.93 -12.85
C LEU A 67 7.88 -1.79 -13.49
N ASN A 68 8.95 -1.73 -12.69
CA ASN A 68 10.32 -1.66 -13.20
C ASN A 68 10.75 -2.94 -13.93
N ALA A 69 10.30 -4.10 -13.44
CA ALA A 69 10.65 -5.40 -14.02
C ALA A 69 9.89 -5.72 -15.31
N ASN A 70 8.61 -5.31 -15.40
CA ASN A 70 7.70 -5.80 -16.43
C ASN A 70 7.18 -4.72 -17.40
N CYS A 71 7.29 -3.43 -17.07
CA CYS A 71 6.80 -2.35 -17.93
C CYS A 71 7.95 -1.54 -18.52
N LYS A 72 7.78 -1.12 -19.78
CA LYS A 72 8.68 -0.12 -20.35
C LYS A 72 8.23 1.27 -19.91
N PHE A 73 9.18 2.20 -19.79
CA PHE A 73 8.94 3.52 -19.21
C PHE A 73 7.77 4.29 -19.86
N TYR A 74 7.61 4.17 -21.18
CA TYR A 74 6.52 4.83 -21.93
C TYR A 74 5.13 4.23 -21.67
N GLU A 75 5.03 3.05 -21.06
CA GLU A 75 3.77 2.36 -20.72
C GLU A 75 3.26 2.79 -19.33
N ILE A 76 4.09 3.48 -18.56
CA ILE A 76 3.76 3.96 -17.21
C ILE A 76 2.79 5.14 -17.31
N LYS A 77 1.72 5.09 -16.51
CA LYS A 77 0.74 6.19 -16.45
C LYS A 77 1.41 7.48 -16.00
N LYS A 78 1.10 8.60 -16.67
CA LYS A 78 1.61 9.94 -16.33
C LYS A 78 1.43 10.30 -14.84
N ALA A 79 0.37 9.81 -14.20
CA ALA A 79 0.14 10.00 -12.77
C ALA A 79 1.24 9.39 -11.88
N ILE A 80 1.68 8.16 -12.18
CA ILE A 80 2.74 7.46 -11.45
C ILE A 80 4.06 8.22 -11.63
N PHE A 81 4.37 8.63 -12.86
CA PHE A 81 5.56 9.42 -13.12
C PHE A 81 5.54 10.79 -12.42
N ARG A 82 4.37 11.45 -12.35
CA ARG A 82 4.22 12.72 -11.63
C ARG A 82 4.59 12.58 -10.16
N THR A 83 4.23 11.46 -9.53
CA THR A 83 4.65 11.12 -8.16
C THR A 83 6.15 10.87 -8.10
N HIS A 84 6.70 10.09 -9.04
CA HIS A 84 8.13 9.81 -9.12
C HIS A 84 9.00 11.08 -9.25
N CYS A 85 8.55 12.08 -10.03
CA CYS A 85 9.22 13.38 -10.14
C CYS A 85 9.37 14.09 -8.79
N GLY A 86 8.55 13.77 -7.79
CA GLY A 86 8.71 14.25 -6.43
C GLY A 86 10.05 13.87 -5.80
N TYR A 87 10.77 12.88 -6.34
CA TYR A 87 12.13 12.55 -5.94
C TYR A 87 13.15 13.63 -6.32
N PHE A 88 12.97 14.28 -7.47
CA PHE A 88 13.92 15.27 -8.00
C PHE A 88 13.57 16.70 -7.61
N ILE A 89 12.30 16.95 -7.25
CA ILE A 89 11.78 18.29 -7.01
C ILE A 89 11.63 18.50 -5.50
N HIS A 90 12.29 19.53 -4.97
CA HIS A 90 12.11 19.95 -3.58
C HIS A 90 10.71 20.58 -3.41
N GLN A 91 9.94 20.13 -2.41
CA GLN A 91 8.57 20.58 -2.15
C GLN A 91 8.43 22.06 -1.74
N ASN A 92 9.54 22.79 -1.61
CA ASN A 92 9.55 24.19 -1.16
C ASN A 92 9.37 25.22 -2.28
N GLU A 93 9.32 24.80 -3.55
CA GLU A 93 9.08 25.71 -4.67
C GLU A 93 7.59 25.87 -4.98
N SER A 94 7.17 27.08 -5.33
CA SER A 94 5.78 27.43 -5.68
C SER A 94 5.13 26.43 -6.64
N ASP A 95 3.84 26.09 -6.41
CA ASP A 95 3.11 25.05 -7.15
C ASP A 95 3.12 25.19 -8.69
N LYS A 96 3.30 26.41 -9.23
CA LYS A 96 3.37 26.64 -10.68
C LYS A 96 4.73 26.29 -11.29
N SER A 97 5.84 26.52 -10.58
CA SER A 97 7.18 26.16 -11.08
C SER A 97 7.39 24.65 -11.04
N SER A 98 6.90 24.00 -9.98
CA SER A 98 7.01 22.55 -9.80
C SER A 98 6.25 21.75 -10.86
N GLU A 99 5.05 22.17 -11.26
CA GLU A 99 4.29 21.47 -12.32
C GLU A 99 4.91 21.65 -13.70
N THR A 100 5.47 22.83 -13.98
CA THR A 100 6.20 23.08 -15.23
C THR A 100 7.45 22.19 -15.32
N LEU A 101 8.17 22.04 -14.21
CA LEU A 101 9.35 21.18 -14.11
C LEU A 101 8.99 19.70 -14.27
N ARG A 102 7.87 19.24 -13.67
CA ARG A 102 7.35 17.86 -13.85
C ARG A 102 7.06 17.52 -15.30
N ASN A 103 6.46 18.45 -16.05
CA ASN A 103 6.19 18.24 -17.47
C ASN A 103 7.49 18.20 -18.30
N ARG A 104 8.48 19.06 -17.99
CA ARG A 104 9.80 19.01 -18.64
C ARG A 104 10.54 17.71 -18.35
N LEU A 105 10.47 17.21 -17.12
CA LEU A 105 11.04 15.91 -16.76
C LEU A 105 10.34 14.79 -17.53
N TRP A 106 9.01 14.83 -17.67
CA TRP A 106 8.28 13.84 -18.47
C TRP A 106 8.76 13.82 -19.92
N ASP A 107 8.87 14.99 -20.54
CA ASP A 107 9.30 15.10 -21.93
C ASP A 107 10.77 14.66 -22.11
N ALA A 108 11.63 14.93 -21.13
CA ALA A 108 13.02 14.51 -21.15
C ALA A 108 13.19 13.00 -20.94
N PHE A 109 12.44 12.41 -20.02
CA PHE A 109 12.57 10.98 -19.68
C PHE A 109 11.77 10.05 -20.59
N LYS A 110 10.81 10.54 -21.40
CA LYS A 110 10.00 9.69 -22.31
C LYS A 110 10.84 8.79 -23.23
N GLU A 111 12.05 9.23 -23.57
CA GLU A 111 12.95 8.55 -24.50
C GLU A 111 13.97 7.65 -23.79
N TYR A 112 14.04 7.69 -22.45
CA TYR A 112 15.02 6.96 -21.65
C TYR A 112 14.35 5.92 -20.75
N LYS A 113 15.03 4.80 -20.53
CA LYS A 113 14.62 3.82 -19.51
C LYS A 113 14.96 4.40 -18.13
N CYS A 114 13.96 4.92 -17.43
CA CYS A 114 14.10 5.36 -16.04
C CYS A 114 13.49 4.32 -15.10
N GLU A 115 14.21 3.96 -14.04
CA GLU A 115 13.70 3.10 -12.97
C GLU A 115 12.97 3.95 -11.93
N LEU A 116 11.74 3.56 -11.62
CA LEU A 116 10.94 4.22 -10.61
C LEU A 116 11.52 3.95 -9.23
N VAL A 117 11.66 5.00 -8.43
CA VAL A 117 12.01 4.93 -7.01
C VAL A 117 10.72 4.91 -6.19
N SER A 118 10.62 4.02 -5.19
CA SER A 118 9.43 3.84 -4.36
C SER A 118 9.24 4.92 -3.28
N LEU A 119 10.32 5.59 -2.86
CA LEU A 119 10.29 6.60 -1.78
C LEU A 119 9.23 7.70 -1.95
N PRO A 120 9.02 8.31 -3.15
CA PRO A 120 7.98 9.33 -3.35
C PRO A 120 6.55 8.78 -3.18
N PHE A 121 6.35 7.47 -3.35
CA PHE A 121 5.07 6.80 -3.19
C PHE A 121 4.75 6.55 -1.71
N LEU A 122 5.77 6.44 -0.87
CA LEU A 122 5.60 6.22 0.56
C LEU A 122 5.18 7.51 1.29
N PHE A 123 4.44 7.34 2.39
CA PHE A 123 4.04 8.43 3.26
C PHE A 123 5.20 8.75 4.23
N VAL A 124 5.54 10.03 4.39
CA VAL A 124 6.73 10.48 5.15
C VAL A 124 6.39 10.77 6.61
N ASP A 125 5.12 10.99 6.94
CA ASP A 125 4.72 11.42 8.27
C ASP A 125 4.57 10.24 9.24
N ASN A 126 5.23 10.34 10.40
CA ASN A 126 5.32 9.34 11.47
C ASN A 126 4.01 9.15 12.28
N LYS A 127 2.87 9.54 11.70
CA LYS A 127 1.55 9.39 12.34
C LYS A 127 0.99 8.01 12.04
N ASN A 128 0.30 7.43 13.04
CA ASN A 128 -0.36 6.13 12.87
C ASN A 128 -1.21 6.12 11.61
N PRO A 129 -1.12 5.06 10.80
CA PRO A 129 -1.84 4.99 9.54
C PRO A 129 -3.35 4.99 9.78
N THR A 130 -3.99 6.12 9.50
CA THR A 130 -5.44 6.19 9.37
C THR A 130 -5.87 5.54 8.06
N PRO A 131 -7.11 5.06 7.93
CA PRO A 131 -7.64 4.53 6.67
C PRO A 131 -7.45 5.48 5.46
N GLN A 132 -7.37 6.78 5.71
CA GLN A 132 -7.08 7.83 4.73
C GLN A 132 -5.69 7.69 4.08
N ILE A 133 -4.71 7.09 4.77
CA ILE A 133 -3.37 6.86 4.21
C ILE A 133 -3.45 5.95 2.97
N LEU A 134 -4.34 4.95 2.98
CA LEU A 134 -4.54 4.09 1.82
C LEU A 134 -5.08 4.89 0.62
N GLU A 135 -6.01 5.81 0.84
CA GLU A 135 -6.50 6.71 -0.22
C GLU A 135 -5.36 7.56 -0.79
N THR A 136 -4.57 8.18 0.07
CA THR A 136 -3.44 9.02 -0.36
C THR A 136 -2.40 8.22 -1.15
N ILE A 137 -2.09 6.99 -0.74
CA ILE A 137 -1.17 6.12 -1.49
C ILE A 137 -1.77 5.77 -2.85
N LEU A 138 -3.04 5.39 -2.90
CA LEU A 138 -3.71 5.02 -4.14
C LEU A 138 -3.82 6.20 -5.11
N GLU A 139 -4.05 7.42 -4.60
CA GLU A 139 -4.02 8.64 -5.39
C GLU A 139 -2.65 8.88 -6.05
N LYS A 140 -1.55 8.58 -5.34
CA LYS A 140 -0.19 8.66 -5.89
C LYS A 140 0.05 7.66 -7.03
N PHE A 141 -0.68 6.54 -7.05
CA PHE A 141 -0.73 5.61 -8.18
C PHE A 141 -1.78 6.00 -9.25
N GLY A 142 -2.51 7.11 -9.05
CA GLY A 142 -3.51 7.62 -9.98
C GLY A 142 -4.92 7.05 -9.78
N ILE A 143 -5.19 6.36 -8.67
CA ILE A 143 -6.49 5.78 -8.32
C ILE A 143 -7.20 6.73 -7.34
N LYS A 144 -8.24 7.42 -7.80
CA LYS A 144 -8.96 8.43 -7.01
C LYS A 144 -10.16 7.89 -6.23
N ILE A 145 -10.51 6.60 -6.37
CA ILE A 145 -11.82 6.08 -5.97
C ILE A 145 -11.67 4.69 -5.31
N PHE A 146 -11.02 4.61 -4.14
CA PHE A 146 -10.89 3.34 -3.43
C PHE A 146 -12.12 3.02 -2.56
N PHE A 147 -12.55 3.93 -1.69
CA PHE A 147 -13.65 3.66 -0.76
C PHE A 147 -15.04 3.62 -1.39
N PHE A 148 -15.24 4.21 -2.58
CA PHE A 148 -16.49 4.01 -3.32
C PHE A 148 -16.64 2.56 -3.81
N ILE A 149 -15.52 1.88 -4.10
CA ILE A 149 -15.47 0.45 -4.47
C ILE A 149 -15.57 -0.42 -3.21
N ALA A 150 -14.85 -0.06 -2.14
CA ALA A 150 -14.88 -0.76 -0.85
C ALA A 150 -16.22 -0.64 -0.09
N ARG A 151 -17.16 0.20 -0.54
CA ARG A 151 -18.54 0.24 0.00
C ARG A 151 -19.28 -1.11 -0.12
N TRP A 152 -18.77 -2.03 -0.94
CA TRP A 152 -19.21 -3.43 -1.03
C TRP A 152 -18.56 -4.36 0.00
N ILE A 153 -17.40 -3.99 0.56
CA ILE A 153 -16.73 -4.73 1.64
C ILE A 153 -17.28 -4.17 2.96
N ARG A 154 -18.58 -4.35 3.16
CA ARG A 154 -19.20 -4.16 4.47
C ARG A 154 -18.73 -5.33 5.32
N ILE A 155 -17.58 -5.13 5.97
CA ILE A 155 -17.09 -5.98 7.04
C ILE A 155 -18.23 -6.02 8.06
N ARG A 156 -19.00 -7.12 8.05
CA ARG A 156 -19.81 -7.58 9.17
C ARG A 156 -18.83 -8.00 10.27
N CYS A 157 -18.08 -7.04 10.81
CA CYS A 157 -17.55 -7.19 12.16
C CYS A 157 -18.72 -6.79 13.04
N CYS A 158 -19.39 -7.81 13.57
CA CYS A 158 -20.25 -7.71 14.73
C CYS A 158 -19.55 -6.83 15.78
N PHE A 159 -20.13 -5.65 16.02
CA PHE A 159 -20.30 -5.15 17.37
C PHE A 159 -21.65 -5.64 17.87
#